data_AF-A0A0F2N7Q8-F1
#
_entry.id   AF-A0A0F2N7Q8-F1
#
_cell.length_a   1.000
_cell.length_b   1.000
_cell.length_c   1.000
_cell.angle_alpha   90.00
_cell.angle_beta   90.00
_cell.angle_gamma   90.00
#
_symmetry.space_group_name_H-M   'P 1'
#
loop_
_entity.id
_entity.type
_entity.pdbx_description
1 polymer ?
#
loop_
_entity_poly.entity_id
_entity_poly.type
_entity_poly.pdbx_seq_one_letter_code
_entity_poly.pdbx_strand_id
1 'polypeptide(L)'
;MLKSSRNNDNVSILKNLLSDLEKINTDVAQEMFLRATAEFYAFNQNDESRAINTINDSIRKYPESLFSKFAKFEISEKFKNIKGMEDALQSLEFLDRNSYFFNAFLRARILLLAHKGEKDKAYGSVETNLKNFPSTTKLKIRNKIEQILNTLK
;
A
#
# COMPACT_ATOMS: atom_id res chain seq x y z
N MET A 1 27.45 13.42 8.80
CA MET A 1 26.49 14.17 9.65
C MET A 1 25.53 15.09 8.89
N LEU A 2 25.32 14.94 7.57
CA LEU A 2 24.41 15.81 6.77
C LEU A 2 23.09 15.14 6.32
N LYS A 3 22.85 13.87 6.70
CA LYS A 3 21.62 13.13 6.33
C LYS A 3 20.51 13.21 7.38
N SER A 4 20.85 13.47 8.65
CA SER A 4 19.91 13.50 9.76
C SER A 4 19.08 14.79 9.82
N SER A 5 19.65 15.95 9.45
CA SER A 5 18.92 17.22 9.43
C SER A 5 17.81 17.24 8.37
N ARG A 6 18.12 16.86 7.13
CA ARG A 6 17.15 16.81 6.02
C ARG A 6 16.00 15.81 6.28
N ASN A 7 16.25 14.73 7.02
CA ASN A 7 15.20 13.81 7.44
C ASN A 7 14.27 14.41 8.52
N ASN A 8 14.82 15.15 9.48
CA ASN A 8 14.03 15.78 10.53
C ASN A 8 13.14 16.91 9.99
N ASP A 9 13.66 17.70 9.05
CA ASP A 9 12.88 18.77 8.39
C ASP A 9 11.69 18.19 7.61
N ASN A 10 11.92 17.10 6.88
CA ASN A 10 10.85 16.40 6.13
C ASN A 10 9.79 15.82 7.08
N VAL A 11 10.17 15.26 8.22
CA VAL A 11 9.22 14.75 9.22
C VAL A 11 8.40 15.88 9.83
N SER A 12 9.01 17.05 10.08
CA SER A 12 8.30 18.23 10.56
C SER A 12 7.27 18.73 9.54
N ILE A 13 7.66 18.81 8.27
CA ILE A 13 6.75 19.18 7.17
C ILE A 13 5.57 18.19 7.08
N LEU A 14 5.82 16.88 7.16
CA LEU A 14 4.76 15.88 7.14
C LEU A 14 3.78 16.06 8.32
N LYS A 15 4.28 16.32 9.52
CA LYS A 15 3.42 16.59 10.69
C LYS A 15 2.56 17.84 10.50
N ASN A 16 3.11 18.90 9.91
CA ASN A 16 2.35 20.11 9.62
C ASN A 16 1.25 19.84 8.59
N LEU A 17 1.56 19.12 7.51
CA LEU A 17 0.57 18.72 6.49
C LEU A 17 -0.55 17.85 7.09
N LEU A 18 -0.22 16.93 7.98
CA LEU A 18 -1.23 16.13 8.70
C LEU A 18 -2.12 17.00 9.58
N SER A 19 -1.54 17.92 10.35
CA SER A 19 -2.30 18.89 11.16
C SER A 19 -3.22 19.76 10.29
N ASP A 20 -2.77 20.14 9.10
CA ASP A 20 -3.59 20.98 8.21
C ASP A 20 -4.72 20.19 7.55
N LEU A 21 -4.50 18.92 7.21
CA LEU A 21 -5.56 18.01 6.77
C LEU A 21 -6.61 17.78 7.86
N GLU A 22 -6.18 17.60 9.11
CA GLU A 22 -7.06 17.35 10.26
C GLU A 22 -8.07 18.49 10.47
N LYS A 23 -7.67 19.74 10.21
CA LYS A 23 -8.51 20.94 10.38
C LYS A 23 -9.61 21.05 9.32
N ILE A 24 -9.51 20.34 8.19
CA ILE A 24 -10.49 20.43 7.11
C ILE A 24 -11.65 19.48 7.42
N ASN A 25 -12.82 20.05 7.68
CA ASN A 25 -14.00 19.30 8.09
C ASN A 25 -14.83 18.77 6.89
N THR A 26 -14.22 17.94 6.04
CA THR A 26 -14.91 17.21 4.98
C THR A 26 -14.57 15.73 5.04
N ASP A 27 -15.50 14.86 4.64
CA ASP A 27 -15.27 13.41 4.68
C ASP A 27 -14.04 12.98 3.89
N VAL A 28 -13.81 13.61 2.73
CA VAL A 28 -12.64 13.37 1.89
C VAL A 28 -11.35 13.76 2.63
N ALA A 29 -11.31 14.95 3.25
CA ALA A 29 -10.11 15.39 3.95
C ALA A 29 -9.83 14.55 5.21
N GLN A 30 -10.89 14.13 5.92
CA GLN A 30 -10.77 13.29 7.11
C GLN A 30 -10.34 11.86 6.77
N GLU A 31 -10.83 11.29 5.66
CA GLU A 31 -10.33 10.01 5.12
C GLU A 31 -8.84 10.12 4.78
N MET A 32 -8.47 11.17 4.04
CA MET A 32 -7.09 11.40 3.65
C MET A 32 -6.18 11.61 4.86
N PHE A 33 -6.65 12.32 5.89
CA PHE A 33 -5.92 12.50 7.14
C PHE A 33 -5.64 11.17 7.82
N LEU A 34 -6.67 10.32 8.01
CA LEU A 34 -6.49 9.01 8.65
C LEU A 34 -5.54 8.11 7.85
N ARG A 35 -5.74 8.04 6.53
CA ARG A 35 -4.88 7.25 5.64
C ARG A 35 -3.42 7.73 5.68
N ALA A 36 -3.18 9.04 5.52
CA ALA A 36 -1.84 9.62 5.56
C ALA A 36 -1.19 9.47 6.94
N THR A 37 -1.97 9.52 8.02
CA THR A 37 -1.50 9.27 9.39
C THR A 37 -1.06 7.82 9.55
N ALA A 38 -1.82 6.86 9.02
CA ALA A 38 -1.44 5.46 9.03
C ALA A 38 -0.15 5.20 8.24
N GLU A 39 -0.03 5.79 7.05
CA GLU A 39 1.19 5.74 6.23
C GLU A 39 2.39 6.36 6.97
N PHE A 40 2.19 7.49 7.66
CA PHE A 40 3.24 8.12 8.47
C PHE A 40 3.71 7.21 9.62
N TYR A 41 2.80 6.57 10.35
CA TYR A 41 3.17 5.59 11.37
C TYR A 41 3.94 4.40 10.78
N ALA A 42 3.51 3.89 9.63
CA ALA A 42 4.19 2.79 8.95
C ALA A 42 5.58 3.20 8.45
N PHE A 43 5.65 4.17 7.55
CA PHE A 43 6.86 4.43 6.76
C PHE A 43 7.86 5.35 7.47
N ASN A 44 7.43 6.22 8.39
CA ASN A 44 8.32 7.13 9.11
C ASN A 44 8.63 6.67 10.53
N GLN A 45 7.66 6.10 11.25
CA GLN A 45 7.86 5.66 12.64
C GLN A 45 8.13 4.16 12.79
N ASN A 46 7.91 3.38 11.72
CA ASN A 46 8.02 1.93 11.74
C ASN A 46 7.15 1.27 12.83
N ASP A 47 5.97 1.85 13.07
CA ASP A 47 5.01 1.42 14.09
C ASP A 47 3.83 0.71 13.43
N GLU A 48 3.88 -0.63 13.41
CA GLU A 48 2.85 -1.46 12.79
C GLU A 48 1.51 -1.31 13.50
N SER A 49 1.48 -1.35 14.83
CA SER A 49 0.25 -1.35 15.60
C SER A 49 -0.55 -0.07 15.34
N ARG A 50 0.10 1.09 15.44
CA ARG A 50 -0.58 2.36 15.17
C ARG A 50 -0.97 2.50 13.71
N ALA A 51 -0.13 2.06 12.77
CA ALA A 51 -0.46 2.12 11.35
C ALA A 51 -1.70 1.27 11.01
N ILE A 52 -1.74 0.01 11.47
CA ILE A 52 -2.83 -0.92 11.22
C ILE A 52 -4.12 -0.47 11.90
N ASN A 53 -4.06 0.00 13.15
CA ASN A 53 -5.24 0.53 13.85
C ASN A 53 -5.81 1.75 13.11
N THR A 54 -4.95 2.70 12.74
CA THR A 54 -5.38 3.93 12.07
C THR A 54 -5.98 3.65 10.68
N ILE A 55 -5.38 2.76 9.88
CA ILE A 55 -5.93 2.46 8.56
C ILE A 55 -7.23 1.67 8.64
N ASN A 56 -7.38 0.77 9.63
CA ASN A 56 -8.64 0.09 9.87
C ASN A 56 -9.74 1.06 10.33
N ASP A 57 -9.39 2.08 11.13
CA ASP A 57 -10.32 3.15 11.50
C ASP A 57 -10.76 3.96 10.28
N SER A 58 -9.83 4.27 9.37
CA SER A 58 -10.15 4.91 8.07
C SER A 58 -11.14 4.07 7.27
N ILE A 59 -10.87 2.77 7.11
CA ILE A 59 -11.75 1.85 6.36
C ILE A 59 -13.11 1.70 7.05
N ARG A 60 -13.16 1.66 8.38
CA ARG A 60 -14.43 1.57 9.12
C ARG A 60 -15.28 2.81 8.93
N LYS A 61 -14.66 3.99 8.94
CA LYS A 61 -15.36 5.28 8.78
C LYS A 61 -15.71 5.57 7.31
N TYR A 62 -14.88 5.12 6.38
CA TYR A 62 -14.96 5.38 4.95
C TYR A 62 -14.83 4.08 4.13
N PRO A 63 -15.83 3.16 4.21
CA PRO A 63 -15.73 1.82 3.65
C PRO A 63 -15.61 1.76 2.12
N GLU A 64 -16.08 2.81 1.43
CA GLU A 64 -15.98 2.93 -0.03
C GLU A 64 -14.60 3.43 -0.51
N SER A 65 -13.73 3.86 0.41
CA SER A 65 -12.40 4.35 0.03
C SER A 65 -11.50 3.21 -0.44
N LEU A 66 -11.40 3.09 -1.76
CA LEU A 66 -10.41 2.21 -2.40
C LEU A 66 -8.98 2.61 -2.02
N PHE A 67 -8.72 3.91 -1.85
CA PHE A 67 -7.41 4.41 -1.42
C PHE A 67 -7.01 3.87 -0.05
N SER A 68 -7.92 3.89 0.92
CA SER A 68 -7.67 3.32 2.25
C SER A 68 -7.41 1.81 2.21
N LYS A 69 -8.13 1.07 1.35
CA LYS A 69 -7.91 -0.37 1.15
C LYS A 69 -6.54 -0.68 0.53
N PHE A 70 -6.12 0.09 -0.48
CA PHE A 70 -4.76 -0.04 -1.04
C PHE A 70 -3.68 0.35 -0.05
N ALA A 71 -3.85 1.44 0.71
CA ALA A 71 -2.91 1.82 1.75
C ALA A 71 -2.79 0.73 2.82
N LYS A 72 -3.89 0.05 3.21
CA LYS A 72 -3.82 -1.12 4.10
C LYS A 72 -2.97 -2.23 3.51
N PHE A 73 -3.09 -2.51 2.22
CA PHE A 73 -2.24 -3.49 1.54
C PHE A 73 -0.76 -3.08 1.63
N GLU A 74 -0.41 -1.84 1.30
CA GLU A 74 0.98 -1.34 1.29
C GLU A 74 1.59 -1.32 2.71
N ILE A 75 0.82 -0.91 3.72
CA ILE A 75 1.21 -0.96 5.13
C ILE A 75 1.45 -2.42 5.53
N SER A 76 0.54 -3.32 5.18
CA SER A 76 0.68 -4.75 5.49
C SER A 76 1.88 -5.38 4.78
N GLU A 77 2.15 -5.00 3.52
CA GLU A 77 3.33 -5.43 2.76
C GLU A 77 4.62 -4.99 3.46
N LYS A 78 4.69 -3.73 3.90
CA LYS A 78 5.86 -3.18 4.62
C LYS A 78 6.21 -4.02 5.85
N PHE A 79 5.22 -4.47 6.61
CA PHE A 79 5.40 -5.28 7.81
C PHE A 79 5.35 -6.79 7.55
N LYS A 80 5.29 -7.23 6.29
CA LYS A 80 5.15 -8.64 5.89
C LYS A 80 3.93 -9.33 6.53
N ASN A 81 2.89 -8.57 6.85
CA ASN A 81 1.64 -9.06 7.41
C ASN A 81 0.77 -9.65 6.29
N ILE A 82 1.00 -10.93 5.98
CA ILE A 82 0.30 -11.63 4.89
C ILE A 82 -1.22 -11.60 5.07
N LYS A 83 -1.71 -11.79 6.30
CA LYS A 83 -3.14 -11.76 6.58
C LYS A 83 -3.75 -10.39 6.30
N GLY A 84 -3.06 -9.31 6.69
CA GLY A 84 -3.48 -7.94 6.39
C GLY A 84 -3.51 -7.65 4.89
N MET A 85 -2.56 -8.18 4.12
CA MET A 85 -2.53 -8.08 2.66
C MET A 85 -3.71 -8.83 2.01
N GLU A 86 -4.00 -10.05 2.48
CA GLU A 86 -5.15 -10.84 2.03
C GLU A 86 -6.48 -10.12 2.29
N ASP A 87 -6.68 -9.65 3.52
CA ASP A 87 -7.92 -8.97 3.92
C ASP A 87 -8.13 -7.68 3.10
N ALA A 88 -7.07 -6.93 2.84
CA ALA A 88 -7.12 -5.74 1.99
C ALA A 88 -7.53 -6.11 0.55
N LEU A 89 -6.92 -7.14 -0.03
CA LEU A 89 -7.24 -7.58 -1.38
C LEU A 89 -8.65 -8.16 -1.50
N GLN A 90 -9.11 -8.93 -0.51
CA GLN A 90 -10.46 -9.46 -0.48
C GLN A 90 -11.49 -8.33 -0.52
N SER A 91 -11.22 -7.23 0.21
CA SER A 91 -12.09 -6.04 0.20
C SER A 91 -12.10 -5.27 -1.13
N LEU A 92 -11.30 -5.67 -2.11
CA LEU A 92 -11.17 -5.07 -3.44
C LEU A 92 -11.62 -6.03 -4.57
N GLU A 93 -12.07 -7.24 -4.27
CA GLU A 93 -12.43 -8.25 -5.29
C GLU A 93 -13.62 -7.85 -6.16
N PHE A 94 -14.43 -6.88 -5.72
CA PHE A 94 -15.55 -6.35 -6.49
C PHE A 94 -15.15 -5.41 -7.64
N LEU A 95 -13.86 -5.06 -7.76
CA LEU A 95 -13.40 -4.13 -8.79
C LEU A 95 -13.63 -4.68 -10.21
N ASP A 96 -14.39 -3.93 -11.00
CA ASP A 96 -14.57 -4.23 -12.43
C ASP A 96 -13.26 -4.10 -13.21
N ARG A 97 -13.13 -4.85 -14.30
CA ARG A 97 -11.94 -4.83 -15.17
C ARG A 97 -11.68 -3.47 -15.81
N ASN A 98 -12.72 -2.67 -16.02
CA ASN A 98 -12.62 -1.31 -16.57
C ASN A 98 -12.38 -0.26 -15.48
N SER A 99 -12.34 -0.65 -14.20
CA SER A 99 -12.04 0.28 -13.11
C SER A 99 -10.64 0.85 -13.25
N TYR A 100 -10.52 2.14 -12.99
CA TYR A 100 -9.23 2.84 -12.87
C TYR A 100 -8.25 2.10 -11.93
N PHE A 101 -8.78 1.49 -10.87
CA PHE A 101 -7.99 0.80 -9.84
C PHE A 101 -7.68 -0.67 -10.17
N PHE A 102 -8.26 -1.24 -11.22
CA PHE A 102 -8.10 -2.66 -11.52
C PHE A 102 -6.63 -3.05 -11.73
N ASN A 103 -5.87 -2.16 -12.36
CA ASN A 103 -4.44 -2.31 -12.57
C ASN A 103 -3.63 -2.32 -11.26
N ALA A 104 -4.01 -1.49 -10.28
CA ALA A 104 -3.39 -1.48 -8.96
C ALA A 104 -3.73 -2.78 -8.20
N PHE A 105 -4.98 -3.23 -8.29
CA PHE A 105 -5.43 -4.50 -7.72
C PHE A 105 -4.64 -5.70 -8.27
N LEU A 106 -4.47 -5.80 -9.59
CA LEU A 106 -3.67 -6.86 -10.21
C LEU A 106 -2.22 -6.87 -9.71
N ARG A 107 -1.60 -5.70 -9.56
CA ARG A 107 -0.25 -5.58 -9.01
C ARG A 107 -0.18 -6.05 -7.57
N ALA A 108 -1.07 -5.57 -6.70
CA ALA A 108 -1.13 -6.00 -5.31
C ALA A 108 -1.32 -7.53 -5.21
N ARG A 109 -2.18 -8.12 -6.05
CA ARG A 109 -2.39 -9.57 -6.10
C ARG A 109 -1.13 -10.35 -6.50
N ILE A 110 -0.37 -9.84 -7.46
CA ILE A 110 0.92 -10.42 -7.87
C ILE A 110 1.94 -10.34 -6.73
N LEU A 111 2.01 -9.21 -6.03
CA LEU A 111 2.93 -9.05 -4.90
C LEU A 111 2.57 -9.97 -3.74
N LEU A 112 1.28 -10.18 -3.45
CA LEU A 112 0.85 -11.17 -2.47
C LEU A 112 1.33 -12.59 -2.81
N LEU A 113 1.21 -13.01 -4.08
CA LEU A 113 1.73 -14.30 -4.52
C LEU A 113 3.23 -14.43 -4.26
N ALA A 114 4.00 -13.38 -4.55
CA ALA A 114 5.44 -13.37 -4.27
C ALA A 114 5.74 -13.47 -2.76
N HIS A 115 5.00 -12.74 -1.92
CA HIS A 115 5.13 -12.79 -0.47
C HIS A 115 4.75 -14.15 0.14
N LYS A 116 3.87 -14.91 -0.53
CA LYS A 116 3.55 -16.30 -0.18
C LYS A 116 4.58 -17.33 -0.69
N GLY A 117 5.63 -16.89 -1.38
CA GLY A 117 6.61 -17.78 -2.00
C GLY A 117 6.10 -18.47 -3.27
N GLU A 118 4.95 -18.06 -3.80
CA GLU A 118 4.33 -18.64 -5.00
C GLU A 118 4.98 -18.10 -6.29
N LYS A 119 6.30 -18.33 -6.44
CA LYS A 119 7.16 -17.78 -7.49
C LYS A 119 6.56 -17.91 -8.89
N ASP A 120 6.23 -19.13 -9.31
CA ASP A 120 5.80 -19.39 -10.69
C ASP A 120 4.46 -18.72 -10.99
N LYS A 121 3.54 -18.70 -10.02
CA LYS A 121 2.26 -18.00 -10.14
C LYS A 121 2.43 -16.48 -10.19
N ALA A 122 3.36 -15.93 -9.42
CA ALA A 122 3.65 -14.49 -9.44
C ALA A 122 4.20 -14.06 -10.81
N TYR A 123 5.22 -14.76 -11.33
CA TYR A 123 5.77 -14.46 -12.66
C TYR A 123 4.77 -14.73 -13.79
N GLY A 124 4.05 -15.86 -13.75
CA GLY A 124 3.02 -16.16 -14.73
C GLY A 124 1.94 -15.09 -14.80
N SER A 125 1.51 -14.57 -13.64
CA SER A 125 0.51 -13.50 -13.55
C SER A 125 0.98 -12.17 -14.18
N VAL A 126 2.28 -11.88 -14.19
CA VAL A 126 2.82 -10.71 -14.89
C VAL A 126 2.61 -10.84 -16.40
N GLU A 127 2.81 -12.04 -16.96
CA GLU A 127 2.65 -12.25 -18.39
C GLU A 127 1.18 -12.29 -18.81
N THR A 128 0.33 -12.94 -18.03
CA THR A 128 -1.08 -13.13 -18.37
C THR A 128 -1.93 -11.91 -18.07
N ASN A 129 -1.77 -11.31 -16.88
CA ASN A 129 -2.69 -10.28 -16.40
C ASN A 129 -2.20 -8.88 -16.75
N LEU A 130 -0.91 -8.70 -17.00
CA LEU A 130 -0.31 -7.42 -17.38
C LEU A 130 0.17 -7.42 -18.85
N LYS A 131 -0.42 -8.26 -19.71
CA LYS A 131 0.00 -8.44 -21.12
C LYS A 131 0.22 -7.11 -21.85
N ASN A 132 -0.72 -6.17 -21.69
CA ASN A 132 -0.76 -4.88 -22.38
C ASN A 132 0.03 -3.77 -21.67
N PHE A 133 0.67 -4.06 -20.53
CA PHE A 133 1.50 -3.06 -19.86
C PHE A 133 2.83 -2.85 -20.58
N PRO A 134 3.39 -1.62 -20.50
CA PRO A 134 4.74 -1.36 -20.99
C PRO A 134 5.75 -2.34 -20.40
N SER A 135 6.70 -2.79 -21.23
CA SER A 135 7.76 -3.72 -20.83
C SER A 135 8.55 -3.23 -19.61
N THR A 136 8.79 -1.91 -19.53
CA THR A 136 9.45 -1.25 -18.40
C THR A 136 8.67 -1.41 -17.09
N THR A 137 7.34 -1.39 -17.15
CA THR A 137 6.48 -1.59 -15.98
C THR A 137 6.51 -3.06 -15.53
N LYS A 138 6.41 -3.99 -16.48
CA LYS A 138 6.53 -5.43 -16.19
C LYS A 138 7.88 -5.75 -15.55
N LEU A 139 8.97 -5.17 -16.07
CA LEU A 139 10.30 -5.35 -15.50
C LEU A 139 10.39 -4.85 -14.04
N LYS A 140 9.84 -3.67 -13.72
CA LYS A 140 9.81 -3.17 -12.34
C LYS A 140 9.09 -4.13 -11.38
N ILE A 141 7.98 -4.73 -11.82
CA ILE A 141 7.23 -5.70 -11.03
C ILE A 141 8.03 -7.00 -10.86
N ARG A 142 8.66 -7.51 -11.91
CA ARG A 142 9.52 -8.72 -11.84
C ARG A 142 10.69 -8.51 -10.88
N ASN A 143 11.33 -7.34 -10.91
CA ASN A 143 12.41 -7.00 -9.98
C ASN A 143 11.91 -6.96 -8.53
N LYS A 144 10.71 -6.42 -8.28
CA LYS A 144 10.11 -6.41 -6.95
C LYS A 144 9.74 -7.82 -6.47
N ILE A 145 9.21 -8.68 -7.34
CA ILE A 145 8.98 -10.11 -7.04
C ILE A 145 10.28 -10.79 -6.61
N GLU A 146 11.36 -10.60 -7.37
CA GLU A 146 12.66 -11.19 -7.08
C GLU A 146 13.22 -10.72 -5.72
N GLN A 147 13.12 -9.41 -5.44
CA GLN A 147 13.49 -8.86 -4.14
C GLN A 147 12.73 -9.52 -3.00
N ILE A 148 11.40 -9.64 -3.12
CA ILE A 148 10.56 -10.29 -2.10
C ILE A 148 11.00 -11.74 -1.89
N LEU A 149 11.11 -12.53 -2.96
CA LEU A 149 11.48 -13.94 -2.89
C LEU A 149 12.87 -14.16 -2.27
N ASN A 150 13.81 -13.25 -2.49
CA ASN A 150 15.13 -13.32 -1.87
C ASN A 150 15.10 -13.06 -0.36
N THR A 151 14.06 -12.41 0.17
CA THR A 151 13.88 -12.24 1.63
C THR A 151 13.18 -13.41 2.33
N LEU A 152 12.73 -14.41 1.56
CA LEU A 152 12.10 -15.64 2.08
C LEU A 152 13.08 -16.82 2.20
N LYS A 153 14.29 -16.67 1.65
CA LYS A 153 15.39 -17.64 1.78
C LYS A 153 16.14 -17.40 3.08
#